data_AF-A0A3D4B756-F1
#
_entry.id   AF-A0A3D4B756-F1
#
_cell.length_a   1.000
_cell.length_b   1.000
_cell.length_c   1.000
_cell.angle_alpha   90.00
_cell.angle_beta   90.00
_cell.angle_gamma   90.00
#
_symmetry.space_group_name_H-M   'P 1'
#
loop_
_entity.id
_entity.type
_entity.pdbx_description
1 polymer ?
#
loop_
_entity_poly.entity_id
_entity_poly.type
_entity_poly.pdbx_seq_one_letter_code
_entity_poly.pdbx_strand_id
1 'polypeptide(L)'
;MSQTIEPAWVHRGFEAFSRGAFDNGGDNLYVNAKGIIEMIHRFDVNNDGHVDIIFPNAHGYLERGPTWIYTQPSDKNEVWPRQTLPNDSGWMSRAVDVDGDGYLDLIVVNGENGVTSELDSYIYWGGPDGLSGERTVLPTVGAYDVTTVDGHGTGRLDLILPSAWFDHHNPGVS
;
A
#
# COMPACT_ATOMS: atom_id res chain seq x y z
N MET A 1 9.91 -57.98 -3.02
CA MET A 1 9.96 -56.66 -3.68
C MET A 1 9.52 -55.64 -2.65
N SER A 2 10.43 -54.76 -2.20
CA SER A 2 10.16 -53.72 -1.20
C SER A 2 9.71 -52.46 -1.94
N GLN A 3 8.50 -51.96 -1.63
CA GLN A 3 8.05 -50.65 -2.11
C GLN A 3 8.59 -49.57 -1.17
N THR A 4 9.45 -48.70 -1.70
CA THR A 4 9.85 -47.45 -1.05
C THR A 4 8.70 -46.45 -1.12
N ILE A 5 8.20 -46.03 0.05
CA ILE A 5 7.18 -44.99 0.17
C ILE A 5 7.90 -43.63 0.16
N GLU A 6 7.72 -42.85 -0.91
CA GLU A 6 8.10 -41.44 -0.96
C GLU A 6 7.31 -40.64 0.09
N PRO A 7 7.92 -39.73 0.87
CA PRO A 7 7.18 -38.89 1.82
C PRO A 7 6.32 -37.88 1.04
N ALA A 8 5.03 -38.20 0.90
CA ALA A 8 4.04 -37.22 0.47
C ALA A 8 3.85 -36.20 1.60
N TRP A 9 4.17 -34.94 1.34
CA TRP A 9 3.86 -33.84 2.25
C TRP A 9 2.35 -33.67 2.33
N VAL A 10 1.73 -34.24 3.38
CA VAL A 10 0.31 -34.10 3.65
C VAL A 10 0.14 -33.19 4.87
N HIS A 11 -0.18 -31.92 4.64
CA HIS A 11 -0.58 -31.01 5.71
C HIS A 11 -1.98 -31.43 6.20
N ARG A 12 -2.11 -31.82 7.47
CA ARG A 12 -3.41 -32.13 8.10
C ARG A 12 -3.60 -31.27 9.34
N GLY A 13 -4.66 -30.46 9.34
CA GLY A 13 -5.16 -29.75 10.53
C GLY A 13 -4.63 -28.32 10.73
N PHE A 14 -5.30 -27.60 11.64
CA PHE A 14 -5.08 -26.18 11.99
C PHE A 14 -3.62 -25.84 12.28
N GLU A 15 -2.99 -26.57 13.19
CA GLU A 15 -1.59 -26.35 13.60
C GLU A 15 -0.59 -26.52 12.45
N ALA A 16 -0.87 -27.39 11.48
CA ALA A 16 0.00 -27.57 10.32
C ALA A 16 -0.23 -26.49 9.26
N PHE A 17 -1.46 -25.97 9.15
CA PHE A 17 -1.83 -24.93 8.20
C PHE A 17 -1.43 -23.52 8.67
N SER A 18 -1.59 -23.20 9.97
CA SER A 18 -1.23 -21.90 10.56
C SER A 18 0.27 -21.63 10.58
N ARG A 19 1.10 -22.67 10.42
CA ARG A 19 2.55 -22.56 10.27
C ARG A 19 2.99 -22.26 8.83
N GLY A 20 2.08 -22.28 7.87
CA GLY A 20 2.36 -21.88 6.49
C GLY A 20 2.32 -20.37 6.33
N ALA A 21 3.21 -19.82 5.52
CA ALA A 21 3.09 -18.46 4.99
C ALA A 21 2.44 -18.55 3.59
N PHE A 22 1.43 -17.73 3.32
CA PHE A 22 0.86 -17.63 1.98
C PHE A 22 1.85 -16.90 1.07
N ASP A 23 2.16 -17.47 -0.09
CA ASP A 23 2.82 -16.77 -1.19
C ASP A 23 1.77 -16.47 -2.26
N ASN A 24 1.64 -15.19 -2.61
CA ASN A 24 0.96 -14.48 -3.73
C ASN A 24 -0.32 -15.04 -4.40
N GLY A 25 -0.88 -16.14 -3.91
CA GLY A 25 -2.08 -16.82 -4.42
C GLY A 25 -3.24 -16.84 -3.42
N GLY A 26 -3.11 -16.14 -2.29
CA GLY A 26 -4.06 -16.12 -1.18
C GLY A 26 -4.15 -14.77 -0.44
N ASP A 27 -3.70 -13.68 -1.06
CA ASP A 27 -3.50 -12.32 -0.51
C ASP A 27 -4.69 -11.65 0.19
N ASN A 28 -5.86 -12.29 0.20
CA ASN A 28 -7.08 -11.71 0.76
C ASN A 28 -7.68 -12.55 1.88
N LEU A 29 -6.99 -13.59 2.40
CA LEU A 29 -7.54 -14.43 3.47
C LEU A 29 -6.49 -14.73 4.55
N TYR A 30 -6.76 -14.34 5.79
CA TYR A 30 -6.03 -14.82 6.96
C TYR A 30 -6.97 -15.57 7.92
N VAL A 31 -6.43 -16.35 8.85
CA VAL A 31 -7.21 -17.05 9.88
C VAL A 31 -6.96 -16.38 11.22
N ASN A 32 -8.01 -15.85 11.86
CA ASN A 32 -7.87 -15.21 13.17
C ASN A 32 -7.65 -16.24 14.29
N ALA A 33 -7.31 -15.78 15.51
CA ALA A 33 -7.03 -16.64 16.67
C ALA A 33 -8.21 -17.54 17.11
N LYS A 34 -9.41 -17.35 16.54
CA LYS A 34 -10.61 -18.18 16.77
C LYS A 34 -10.82 -19.21 15.65
N GLY A 35 -9.92 -19.31 14.67
CA GLY A 35 -10.01 -20.26 13.56
C GLY A 35 -10.97 -19.81 12.45
N ILE A 36 -11.31 -18.52 12.37
CA ILE A 36 -12.21 -17.97 11.36
C ILE A 36 -11.40 -17.41 10.21
N ILE A 37 -11.80 -17.74 8.98
CA ILE A 37 -11.24 -17.15 7.75
C ILE A 37 -11.80 -15.72 7.62
N GLU A 38 -10.91 -14.73 7.63
CA GLU A 38 -11.22 -13.31 7.50
C GLU A 38 -10.51 -12.70 6.30
N MET A 39 -11.09 -11.65 5.73
CA MET A 39 -10.49 -10.94 4.61
C MET A 39 -9.37 -10.03 5.12
N ILE A 40 -8.28 -9.87 4.37
CA ILE A 40 -7.35 -8.77 4.66
C ILE A 40 -8.03 -7.50 4.17
N HIS A 41 -8.31 -6.56 5.08
CA HIS A 41 -8.83 -5.25 4.74
C HIS A 41 -7.69 -4.44 4.14
N ARG A 42 -7.34 -4.72 2.88
CA ARG A 42 -6.17 -4.15 2.17
C ARG A 42 -6.14 -2.62 2.09
N PHE A 43 -7.23 -1.96 2.50
CA PHE A 43 -7.41 -0.51 2.49
C PHE A 43 -8.10 0.00 3.77
N ASP A 44 -8.09 -0.75 4.87
CA ASP A 44 -8.50 -0.22 6.19
C ASP A 44 -7.30 0.53 6.78
N VAL A 45 -7.15 1.81 6.43
CA VAL A 45 -5.98 2.62 6.80
C VAL A 45 -6.18 3.37 8.10
N ASN A 46 -7.36 3.22 8.72
CA ASN A 46 -7.68 3.79 10.03
C ASN A 46 -7.91 2.71 11.12
N ASN A 47 -7.84 1.43 10.77
CA ASN A 47 -8.07 0.26 11.62
C ASN A 47 -9.47 0.18 12.25
N ASP A 48 -10.49 0.71 11.57
CA ASP A 48 -11.86 0.69 12.07
C ASP A 48 -12.65 -0.58 11.71
N GLY A 49 -12.03 -1.50 10.96
CA GLY A 49 -12.65 -2.73 10.49
C GLY A 49 -13.54 -2.53 9.27
N HIS A 50 -13.45 -1.40 8.58
CA HIS A 50 -14.12 -1.10 7.33
C HIS A 50 -13.11 -0.75 6.23
N VAL A 51 -13.55 -0.80 4.97
CA VAL A 51 -12.68 -0.46 3.84
C VAL A 51 -12.69 1.05 3.65
N ASP A 52 -11.52 1.68 3.56
CA ASP A 52 -11.37 3.05 3.09
C ASP A 52 -11.15 3.12 1.57
N ILE A 53 -11.47 4.28 0.99
CA ILE A 53 -11.27 4.57 -0.44
C ILE A 53 -10.24 5.70 -0.56
N ILE A 54 -9.16 5.42 -1.30
CA ILE A 54 -8.02 6.35 -1.45
C ILE A 54 -7.98 6.90 -2.86
N PHE A 55 -7.93 8.22 -2.98
CA PHE A 55 -7.75 8.96 -4.22
C PHE A 55 -6.44 9.75 -4.17
N PRO A 56 -5.33 9.21 -4.71
CA PRO A 56 -4.14 10.00 -4.99
C PRO A 56 -4.47 10.91 -6.18
N ASN A 57 -4.57 12.21 -5.93
CA ASN A 57 -4.93 13.15 -6.99
C ASN A 57 -3.67 13.72 -7.66
N ALA A 58 -3.65 13.67 -8.98
CA ALA A 58 -2.67 14.36 -9.83
C ALA A 58 -3.37 15.49 -10.62
N HIS A 59 -2.61 16.50 -11.03
CA HIS A 59 -3.09 17.53 -11.94
C HIS A 59 -2.03 17.93 -12.97
N GLY A 60 -2.48 18.26 -14.19
CA GLY A 60 -1.59 18.61 -15.31
C GLY A 60 -1.30 20.10 -15.47
N TYR A 61 -1.87 20.96 -14.61
CA TYR A 61 -1.71 22.42 -14.71
C TYR A 61 -1.33 23.04 -13.36
N LEU A 62 -0.03 23.00 -13.00
CA LEU A 62 0.57 23.82 -11.92
C LEU A 62 -0.03 23.64 -10.51
N GLU A 63 -0.89 22.65 -10.30
CA GLU A 63 -1.60 22.43 -9.03
C GLU A 63 -1.11 21.16 -8.36
N ARG A 64 -0.95 21.23 -7.03
CA ARG A 64 -0.62 20.09 -6.19
C ARG A 64 -1.89 19.48 -5.63
N GLY A 65 -2.27 18.31 -6.12
CA GLY A 65 -3.45 17.57 -5.68
C GLY A 65 -3.15 16.79 -4.40
N PRO A 66 -3.87 17.01 -3.28
CA PRO A 66 -3.66 16.21 -2.09
C PRO A 66 -4.23 14.80 -2.29
N THR A 67 -3.80 13.85 -1.46
CA THR A 67 -4.46 12.54 -1.39
C THR A 67 -5.70 12.66 -0.52
N TRP A 68 -6.85 12.21 -1.02
CA TRP A 68 -8.09 12.11 -0.25
C TRP A 68 -8.34 10.67 0.16
N ILE A 69 -8.78 10.49 1.40
CA ILE A 69 -9.16 9.19 1.95
C ILE A 69 -10.60 9.32 2.44
N TYR A 70 -11.48 8.46 1.96
CA TYR A 70 -12.88 8.41 2.35
C TYR A 70 -13.16 7.14 3.14
N THR A 71 -13.68 7.30 4.35
CA THR A 71 -14.01 6.19 5.24
C THR A 71 -15.46 5.78 5.06
N GLN A 72 -15.71 4.48 5.03
CA GLN A 72 -17.07 3.96 4.97
C GLN A 72 -17.81 4.30 6.27
N PRO A 73 -18.93 5.05 6.21
CA PRO A 73 -19.70 5.32 7.40
C PRO A 73 -20.44 4.06 7.87
N SER A 74 -20.65 3.96 9.18
CA SER A 74 -21.41 2.86 9.78
C SER A 74 -22.90 2.87 9.39
N ASP A 75 -23.47 4.06 9.13
CA ASP A 75 -24.79 4.23 8.51
C ASP A 75 -24.64 4.61 7.04
N LYS A 76 -25.25 3.83 6.14
CA LYS A 76 -25.28 4.08 4.70
C LYS A 76 -25.87 5.43 4.28
N ASN A 77 -26.61 6.10 5.16
CA ASN A 77 -27.22 7.40 4.89
C ASN A 77 -26.33 8.57 5.33
N GLU A 78 -25.22 8.31 6.01
CA GLU A 78 -24.26 9.34 6.41
C GLU A 78 -23.33 9.72 5.26
N VAL A 79 -22.79 10.94 5.36
CA VAL A 79 -21.76 11.42 4.45
C VAL A 79 -20.45 10.73 4.81
N TRP A 80 -19.73 10.24 3.79
CA TRP A 80 -18.43 9.61 3.97
C TRP A 80 -17.44 10.63 4.57
N PRO A 81 -16.89 10.39 5.77
CA PRO A 81 -15.84 11.21 6.33
C PRO A 81 -14.64 11.24 5.40
N ARG A 82 -13.94 12.37 5.34
CA ARG A 82 -12.78 12.55 4.46
C ARG A 82 -11.56 13.06 5.22
N GLN A 83 -10.48 12.31 5.17
CA GLN A 83 -9.14 12.75 5.55
C GLN A 83 -8.37 13.25 4.32
N THR A 84 -7.40 14.14 4.55
CA THR A 84 -6.53 14.68 3.50
C THR A 84 -5.07 14.54 3.92
N LEU A 85 -4.25 13.98 3.04
CA LEU A 85 -2.80 13.94 3.20
C LEU A 85 -2.15 14.86 2.16
N PRO A 86 -1.16 15.70 2.54
CA PRO A 86 -0.50 16.58 1.60
C PRO A 86 0.17 15.79 0.49
N ASN A 87 0.02 16.16 -0.77
CA ASN A 87 0.74 15.47 -1.85
C ASN A 87 1.04 16.43 -3.00
N ASP A 88 2.05 16.09 -3.81
CA ASP A 88 2.52 16.97 -4.88
C ASP A 88 1.81 16.68 -6.20
N SER A 89 1.66 15.41 -6.60
CA SER A 89 0.83 15.00 -7.73
C SER A 89 0.74 13.48 -7.76
N GLY A 90 -0.26 12.93 -7.07
CA GLY A 90 -0.36 11.50 -6.81
C GLY A 90 -0.84 10.75 -8.04
N TRP A 91 0.00 9.91 -8.63
CA TRP A 91 -0.36 9.07 -9.78
C TRP A 91 -0.89 7.71 -9.36
N MET A 92 -0.31 7.15 -8.30
CA MET A 92 -0.65 5.84 -7.76
C MET A 92 -0.46 5.85 -6.24
N SER A 93 -1.24 5.02 -5.55
CA SER A 93 -1.05 4.74 -4.14
C SER A 93 -1.09 3.25 -3.84
N ARG A 94 -0.35 2.81 -2.82
CA ARG A 94 -0.35 1.43 -2.33
C ARG A 94 -0.45 1.41 -0.81
N ALA A 95 -1.46 0.73 -0.29
CA ALA A 95 -1.63 0.46 1.12
C ALA A 95 -0.99 -0.88 1.48
N VAL A 96 -0.02 -0.88 2.39
CA VAL A 96 0.75 -2.04 2.82
C VAL A 96 1.50 -1.72 4.11
N ASP A 97 1.63 -2.69 5.01
CA ASP A 97 2.49 -2.59 6.19
C ASP A 97 3.96 -2.68 5.75
N VAL A 98 4.65 -1.54 5.63
CA VAL A 98 6.02 -1.46 5.09
C VAL A 98 7.05 -1.83 6.15
N ASP A 99 6.84 -1.41 7.40
CA ASP A 99 7.80 -1.60 8.47
C ASP A 99 7.53 -2.86 9.34
N GLY A 100 6.40 -3.52 9.14
CA GLY A 100 6.01 -4.76 9.78
C GLY A 100 5.44 -4.57 11.18
N ASP A 101 4.90 -3.39 11.48
CA ASP A 101 4.36 -3.05 12.80
C ASP A 101 2.91 -3.54 13.02
N GLY A 102 2.27 -4.04 11.96
CA GLY A 102 0.92 -4.57 11.95
C GLY A 102 -0.16 -3.56 11.52
N TYR A 103 0.21 -2.32 11.18
CA TYR A 103 -0.69 -1.30 10.67
C TYR A 103 -0.39 -0.98 9.21
N LEU A 104 -1.42 -0.62 8.43
CA LEU A 104 -1.20 -0.27 7.03
C LEU A 104 -0.56 1.12 6.90
N ASP A 105 0.54 1.18 6.16
CA ASP A 105 1.11 2.41 5.64
C ASP A 105 0.53 2.74 4.27
N LEU A 106 0.71 3.99 3.83
CA LEU A 106 0.30 4.44 2.51
C LEU A 106 1.49 5.00 1.73
N ILE A 107 1.91 4.27 0.70
CA ILE A 107 2.86 4.76 -0.29
C ILE A 107 2.09 5.56 -1.34
N VAL A 108 2.53 6.79 -1.62
CA VAL A 108 2.00 7.63 -2.70
C VAL A 108 3.13 7.99 -3.66
N VAL A 109 2.94 7.67 -4.93
CA VAL A 109 3.94 7.86 -5.98
C VAL A 109 3.61 9.11 -6.79
N ASN A 110 4.60 9.98 -6.98
CA ASN A 110 4.43 11.24 -7.70
C ASN A 110 5.18 11.21 -9.04
N GLY A 111 4.42 11.41 -10.13
CA GLY A 111 4.93 11.33 -11.51
C GLY A 111 5.31 12.69 -12.07
N GLU A 112 4.34 13.60 -12.21
CA GLU A 112 4.53 14.96 -12.72
C GLU A 112 3.37 15.87 -12.31
N ASN A 113 3.58 17.19 -12.32
CA ASN A 113 2.57 18.21 -11.99
C ASN A 113 2.33 19.24 -13.12
N GLY A 114 2.75 18.92 -14.35
CA GLY A 114 2.69 19.82 -15.50
C GLY A 114 3.79 20.88 -15.57
N VAL A 115 4.70 20.94 -14.59
CA VAL A 115 5.90 21.80 -14.60
C VAL A 115 7.17 20.95 -14.60
N THR A 116 7.20 19.94 -13.75
CA THR A 116 8.35 19.05 -13.59
C THR A 116 7.90 17.64 -13.25
N SER A 117 8.72 16.68 -13.63
CA SER A 117 8.64 15.29 -13.18
C SER A 117 9.59 14.98 -12.02
N GLU A 118 10.41 15.94 -11.58
CA GLU A 118 11.27 15.81 -10.40
C GLU A 118 10.44 15.95 -9.11
N LEU A 119 9.60 14.95 -8.86
CA LEU A 119 8.73 14.88 -7.69
C LEU A 119 9.11 13.67 -6.83
N ASP A 120 9.29 13.93 -5.54
CA ASP A 120 9.52 12.88 -4.55
C ASP A 120 8.26 12.05 -4.33
N SER A 121 8.42 10.76 -4.07
CA SER A 121 7.37 9.86 -3.59
C SER A 121 7.36 9.84 -2.06
N TYR A 122 6.24 9.44 -1.45
CA TYR A 122 6.08 9.47 0.00
C TYR A 122 5.63 8.12 0.55
N ILE A 123 6.10 7.77 1.74
CA ILE A 123 5.49 6.75 2.60
C ILE A 123 4.85 7.49 3.76
N TYR A 124 3.53 7.37 3.92
CA TYR A 124 2.79 7.83 5.09
C TYR A 124 2.66 6.70 6.09
N TRP A 125 3.14 6.91 7.31
CA TRP A 125 3.20 5.86 8.32
C TRP A 125 1.87 5.70 9.05
N GLY A 126 1.41 4.45 9.11
CA GLY A 126 0.27 3.97 9.89
C GLY A 126 0.60 3.82 11.36
N GLY A 127 -0.42 3.45 12.12
CA GLY A 127 -0.33 3.22 13.56
C GLY A 127 -1.70 2.85 14.12
N PRO A 128 -1.83 2.68 15.45
CA PRO A 128 -3.08 2.27 16.09
C PRO A 128 -4.27 3.20 15.82
N ASP A 129 -4.00 4.49 15.59
CA ASP A 129 -5.01 5.51 15.29
C ASP A 129 -5.16 5.76 13.76
N GLY A 130 -4.54 4.91 12.93
CA GLY A 130 -4.51 5.05 11.48
C GLY A 130 -3.30 5.85 10.96
N LEU A 131 -3.40 6.32 9.71
CA LEU A 131 -2.36 7.15 9.08
C LEU A 131 -2.12 8.44 9.86
N SER A 132 -0.92 8.56 10.43
CA SER A 132 -0.49 9.71 11.26
C SER A 132 -0.31 11.01 10.47
N GLY A 133 -0.07 10.89 9.15
CA GLY A 133 0.36 11.99 8.29
C GLY A 133 1.86 12.29 8.36
N GLU A 134 2.60 11.69 9.31
CA GLU A 134 4.06 11.66 9.25
C GLU A 134 4.50 10.86 8.03
N ARG A 135 5.59 11.31 7.38
CA ARG A 135 6.02 10.70 6.13
C ARG A 135 7.53 10.62 5.96
N THR A 136 7.96 9.53 5.34
CA THR A 136 9.29 9.42 4.75
C THR A 136 9.24 9.88 3.30
N VAL A 137 10.24 10.67 2.89
CA VAL A 137 10.39 11.16 1.52
C VAL A 137 11.36 10.26 0.76
N LEU A 138 10.93 9.77 -0.40
CA LEU A 138 11.73 8.95 -1.31
C LEU A 138 12.05 9.75 -2.57
N PRO A 139 13.34 10.07 -2.81
CA PRO A 139 13.74 10.73 -4.05
C PRO A 139 13.35 9.91 -5.26
N THR A 140 12.45 10.46 -6.09
CA THR A 140 12.01 9.86 -7.35
C THR A 140 11.93 10.90 -8.44
N VAL A 141 11.86 10.46 -9.70
CA VAL A 141 11.65 11.32 -10.86
C VAL A 141 10.73 10.59 -11.83
N GLY A 142 9.57 11.16 -12.15
CA GLY A 142 8.64 10.57 -13.11
C GLY A 142 8.19 9.17 -12.71
N ALA A 143 7.87 8.96 -11.43
CA ALA A 143 7.46 7.66 -10.93
C ALA A 143 5.95 7.45 -11.13
N TYR A 144 5.57 6.30 -11.67
CA TYR A 144 4.18 6.01 -12.03
C TYR A 144 3.58 4.82 -11.27
N ASP A 145 4.43 4.00 -10.67
CA ASP A 145 4.02 2.82 -9.93
C ASP A 145 4.99 2.57 -8.78
N VAL A 146 4.60 1.69 -7.89
CA VAL A 146 5.46 1.12 -6.85
C VAL A 146 5.09 -0.34 -6.72
N THR A 147 6.07 -1.23 -6.61
CA THR A 147 5.84 -2.58 -6.13
C THR A 147 6.61 -2.90 -4.87
N THR A 148 6.05 -3.79 -4.06
CA THR A 148 6.60 -4.24 -2.79
C THR A 148 6.89 -5.72 -2.86
N VAL A 149 8.06 -6.14 -2.40
CA VAL A 149 8.52 -7.53 -2.45
C VAL A 149 9.46 -7.79 -1.29
N ASP A 150 9.35 -8.93 -0.61
CA ASP A 150 10.43 -9.38 0.29
C ASP A 150 11.47 -10.14 -0.53
N GLY A 151 12.38 -9.42 -1.17
CA GLY A 151 13.37 -10.01 -2.07
C GLY A 151 14.41 -10.87 -1.33
N HIS A 152 14.53 -10.69 -0.02
CA HIS A 152 15.56 -11.29 0.82
C HIS A 152 15.03 -12.37 1.77
N GLY A 153 13.71 -12.59 1.83
CA GLY A 153 13.08 -13.56 2.73
C GLY A 153 13.22 -13.19 4.21
N THR A 154 13.31 -11.89 4.51
CA THR A 154 13.55 -11.40 5.88
C THR A 154 12.26 -11.00 6.61
N GLY A 155 11.13 -10.99 5.91
CA GLY A 155 9.87 -10.43 6.39
C GLY A 155 9.77 -8.91 6.28
N ARG A 156 10.82 -8.22 5.81
CA ARG A 156 10.77 -6.78 5.50
C ARG A 156 10.59 -6.57 4.00
N LEU A 157 9.71 -5.65 3.64
CA LEU A 157 9.43 -5.35 2.25
C LEU A 157 10.48 -4.42 1.65
N ASP A 158 10.98 -4.78 0.47
CA ASP A 158 11.70 -3.92 -0.44
C ASP A 158 10.69 -3.17 -1.33
N LEU A 159 10.97 -1.89 -1.62
CA LEU A 159 10.17 -1.08 -2.53
C LEU A 159 10.90 -0.89 -3.86
N ILE A 160 10.21 -1.16 -4.96
CA ILE A 160 10.69 -0.92 -6.33
C ILE A 160 9.79 0.13 -6.96
N LEU A 161 10.35 1.31 -7.24
CA LEU A 161 9.65 2.42 -7.88
C LEU A 161 10.24 2.64 -9.28
N PRO A 162 9.53 2.28 -10.37
CA PRO A 162 9.95 2.65 -11.71
C PRO A 162 9.90 4.17 -11.89
N SER A 163 11.07 4.79 -11.93
CA SER A 163 11.28 6.18 -12.35
C SER A 163 11.61 6.21 -13.85
N ALA A 164 10.84 6.98 -14.62
CA ALA A 164 10.87 6.84 -16.08
C ALA A 164 11.35 8.11 -16.82
N TRP A 165 11.00 9.30 -16.34
CA TRP A 165 11.09 10.51 -17.17
C TRP A 165 11.62 11.70 -16.39
N PHE A 166 12.77 12.25 -16.82
CA PHE A 166 13.30 13.54 -16.38
C PHE A 166 12.91 14.59 -17.41
N ASP A 167 11.98 15.49 -17.05
CA ASP A 167 11.54 16.56 -17.94
C ASP A 167 11.17 17.84 -17.18
N HIS A 168 11.50 18.97 -17.80
CA HIS A 168 11.10 20.32 -17.39
C HIS A 168 10.07 20.82 -18.40
N HIS A 169 8.80 20.58 -18.12
CA HIS A 169 7.72 21.16 -18.91
C HIS A 169 7.67 22.68 -18.66
N ASN A 170 8.27 23.44 -19.58
CA ASN A 170 8.43 24.90 -19.61
C ASN A 170 9.50 25.47 -18.65
N PRO A 171 10.79 25.47 -19.03
CA PRO A 171 11.70 26.49 -18.53
C PRO A 171 11.19 27.82 -19.10
N GLY A 172 10.45 28.59 -18.30
CA GLY A 172 10.14 29.97 -18.64
C GLY A 172 11.46 30.68 -18.93
N VAL A 173 11.75 30.92 -20.21
CA VAL A 173 12.83 31.81 -20.61
C VAL A 173 12.41 33.23 -20.25
N SER A 174 12.88 33.72 -19.11
CA SER A 174 12.96 35.15 -18.79
C SER A 174 14.41 35.61 -18.84
#